data_AF-A0AAE7DDF5-F1
#
_entry.id   AF-A0AAE7DDF5-F1
#
_cell.length_a   1.000
_cell.length_b   1.000
_cell.length_c   1.000
_cell.angle_alpha   90.00
_cell.angle_beta   90.00
_cell.angle_gamma   90.00
#
_symmetry.space_group_name_H-M   'P 1'
#
loop_
_entity.id
_entity.type
_entity.pdbx_description
1 polymer ?
#
loop_
_entity_poly.entity_id
_entity_poly.type
_entity_poly.pdbx_seq_one_letter_code
_entity_poly.pdbx_strand_id
1 'polypeptide(L)'
;MKIAGAATGDVSQSDSKVLLSEQTAQEIALEISTSSNKFFEPQEQIKQKNNGNGAKFAAPEKAICETTLENDLLLNKIFELQEKLENLETNNNSSSTESRTIAHDKILVKEFEAENELLTTQLLNTQEILEATLSNKELLKEKHRLQTVRLQKLTAKLSSFWEAESFETKDTSGTETAKTIEWRFRNLYLGERFFPQLNFTTELIETHVNLRIERSVRGSNHPCPLLRWPESFALDDTLPCMPIAGTSNQGTNAAISELGASDWVFLLDLVKKLMDFAQNPSESAPEIIKHSFFLSGLKKLYNTLKSWPLQLRYDHVSIKEIDGRANYTGLNFNLTGLSFGEKHWPSLNYILSTVDDLSMTFGTNPRLEFPATSSKNVLSSWYAEQKDENGERFELRFAQPNIMDMRVWNSLESPDQLLITALISRMPRMLSQHKNKKTSDENPLIDWIVLAESLRTNLAYNTIPRMRRNKKTA
;
A
#
# COMPACT_ATOMS: atom_id res chain seq x y z
N MET A 1 38.67 29.59 0.08
CA MET A 1 38.35 30.71 -0.84
C MET A 1 37.07 31.34 -0.32
N LYS A 2 37.19 32.48 0.38
CA LYS A 2 36.08 33.31 0.89
C LYS A 2 35.61 34.21 -0.24
N ILE A 3 34.30 34.32 -0.47
CA ILE A 3 33.66 35.55 -0.97
C ILE A 3 32.31 35.71 -0.26
N ALA A 4 32.12 36.91 0.29
CA ALA A 4 30.91 37.45 0.87
C ALA A 4 30.28 38.48 -0.09
N GLY A 5 29.01 38.83 0.13
CA GLY A 5 28.29 39.97 -0.47
C GLY A 5 26.81 39.59 -0.67
N ALA A 6 25.84 40.10 0.12
CA ALA A 6 25.23 41.45 0.07
C ALA A 6 24.50 41.69 -1.27
N ALA A 7 23.33 42.31 -1.40
CA ALA A 7 22.23 42.79 -0.55
C ALA A 7 21.15 43.30 -1.54
N THR A 8 19.93 43.61 -1.06
CA THR A 8 18.88 44.44 -1.72
C THR A 8 18.26 43.86 -3.01
N GLY A 9 16.97 43.90 -3.31
CA GLY A 9 15.78 44.57 -2.80
C GLY A 9 14.84 44.66 -4.01
N ASP A 10 13.54 44.42 -3.87
CA ASP A 10 12.56 45.21 -4.64
C ASP A 10 11.15 45.09 -4.09
N VAL A 11 10.52 46.25 -4.10
CA VAL A 11 9.17 46.58 -3.63
C VAL A 11 8.29 46.76 -4.88
N SER A 12 6.97 46.80 -4.69
CA SER A 12 5.95 47.36 -5.58
C SER A 12 5.39 46.44 -6.69
N GLN A 13 4.28 45.76 -6.37
CA GLN A 13 3.25 45.41 -7.36
C GLN A 13 1.89 45.04 -6.70
N SER A 14 1.44 45.81 -5.71
CA SER A 14 0.10 45.61 -5.10
C SER A 14 -0.84 46.82 -5.23
N ASP A 15 -0.34 48.00 -5.59
CA ASP A 15 -1.13 49.23 -5.40
C ASP A 15 -1.76 49.80 -6.69
N SER A 16 -1.63 49.12 -7.84
CA SER A 16 -2.23 49.59 -9.10
C SER A 16 -3.61 48.99 -9.42
N LYS A 17 -4.15 48.07 -8.60
CA LYS A 17 -5.48 47.46 -8.87
C LYS A 17 -6.64 48.08 -8.09
N VAL A 18 -6.38 48.91 -7.08
CA VAL A 18 -7.44 49.54 -6.27
C VAL A 18 -7.92 50.86 -6.86
N LEU A 19 -7.12 51.54 -7.70
CA LEU A 19 -7.50 52.82 -8.31
C LEU A 19 -8.43 52.73 -9.53
N LEU A 20 -8.58 51.56 -10.15
CA LEU A 20 -9.47 51.39 -11.32
C LEU A 20 -10.92 51.08 -10.97
N SER A 21 -11.24 50.69 -9.72
CA SER A 21 -12.62 50.37 -9.32
C SER A 21 -13.41 51.57 -8.79
N GLU A 22 -12.74 52.64 -8.33
CA GLU A 22 -13.42 53.84 -7.83
C GLU A 22 -13.78 54.84 -8.94
N GLN A 23 -13.04 54.87 -10.06
CA GLN A 23 -13.37 55.75 -11.19
C GLN A 23 -14.62 55.29 -11.95
N THR A 24 -14.83 53.98 -12.09
CA THR A 24 -15.99 53.42 -12.81
C THR A 24 -17.30 53.57 -12.02
N ALA A 25 -17.23 53.66 -10.69
CA ALA A 25 -18.40 53.86 -9.84
C ALA A 25 -18.89 55.32 -9.84
N GLN A 26 -18.02 56.29 -10.10
CA GLN A 26 -18.41 57.71 -10.21
C GLN A 26 -19.01 58.07 -11.59
N GLU A 27 -18.68 57.33 -12.64
CA GLU A 27 -19.20 57.58 -14.00
C GLU A 27 -20.66 57.12 -14.15
N ILE A 28 -21.06 56.04 -13.47
CA ILE A 28 -22.44 55.51 -13.52
C ILE A 28 -23.41 56.34 -12.66
N ALA A 29 -22.94 57.02 -11.62
CA ALA A 29 -23.78 57.85 -10.76
C ALA A 29 -24.21 59.18 -11.42
N LEU A 30 -23.50 59.63 -12.46
CA LEU A 30 -23.80 60.89 -13.16
C LEU A 30 -24.90 60.74 -14.22
N GLU A 31 -25.03 59.55 -14.83
CA GLU A 31 -25.96 59.29 -15.95
C GLU A 31 -27.42 59.08 -15.51
N ILE A 32 -27.67 58.75 -14.24
CA ILE A 32 -29.04 58.55 -13.70
C ILE A 32 -29.67 59.89 -13.26
N SER A 33 -28.87 60.95 -13.07
CA SER A 33 -29.35 62.25 -12.57
C SER A 33 -29.96 63.17 -13.64
N THR A 34 -29.83 62.85 -14.93
CA THR A 34 -30.17 63.78 -16.04
C THR A 34 -31.45 63.46 -16.82
N SER A 35 -32.22 62.42 -16.47
CA SER A 35 -33.43 62.05 -17.22
C SER A 35 -34.78 62.37 -16.54
N SER A 36 -34.79 63.01 -15.37
CA SER A 36 -36.03 63.48 -14.71
C SER A 36 -36.15 64.99 -14.78
N ASN A 37 -36.48 65.52 -15.96
CA ASN A 37 -37.15 66.82 -16.09
C ASN A 37 -37.48 67.11 -17.56
N LYS A 38 -38.76 67.08 -17.92
CA LYS A 38 -39.42 68.04 -18.83
C LYS A 38 -40.92 67.72 -18.96
N PHE A 39 -41.71 68.81 -18.94
CA PHE A 39 -43.18 68.95 -19.01
C PHE A 39 -43.91 68.71 -17.67
N PHE A 40 -44.25 69.70 -16.82
CA PHE A 40 -44.87 71.04 -17.02
C PHE A 40 -46.06 70.99 -17.99
N GLU A 41 -47.28 71.45 -17.71
CA GLU A 41 -47.98 72.01 -16.53
C GLU A 41 -49.44 72.30 -17.02
N PRO A 42 -50.32 73.06 -16.32
CA PRO A 42 -51.70 72.65 -16.07
C PRO A 42 -52.72 73.63 -16.69
N GLN A 43 -54.01 73.46 -16.39
CA GLN A 43 -55.05 74.51 -16.18
C GLN A 43 -56.44 73.88 -16.35
N GLU A 44 -57.54 74.40 -15.81
CA GLU A 44 -57.90 75.20 -14.64
C GLU A 44 -59.43 75.40 -14.79
N GLN A 45 -60.15 75.36 -13.67
CA GLN A 45 -61.36 76.15 -13.36
C GLN A 45 -62.67 75.98 -14.17
N ILE A 46 -63.77 75.78 -13.42
CA ILE A 46 -64.98 76.63 -13.25
C ILE A 46 -65.95 75.80 -12.38
N LYS A 47 -66.04 75.95 -11.06
CA LYS A 47 -66.80 76.94 -10.25
C LYS A 47 -68.25 77.23 -10.66
N GLN A 48 -69.15 76.75 -9.79
CA GLN A 48 -70.25 77.48 -9.12
C GLN A 48 -71.61 77.69 -9.80
N LYS A 49 -72.63 77.38 -8.97
CA LYS A 49 -73.84 78.17 -8.61
C LYS A 49 -75.20 77.85 -9.28
N ASN A 50 -76.09 77.40 -8.38
CA ASN A 50 -77.40 77.96 -8.04
C ASN A 50 -78.67 77.63 -8.85
N ASN A 51 -79.64 77.09 -8.08
CA ASN A 51 -81.07 77.43 -7.97
C ASN A 51 -81.94 77.60 -9.23
N GLY A 52 -82.99 76.77 -9.27
CA GLY A 52 -84.36 77.26 -9.07
C GLY A 52 -85.27 77.41 -10.30
N ASN A 53 -86.38 76.66 -10.24
CA ASN A 53 -87.71 76.90 -10.85
C ASN A 53 -87.91 76.87 -12.38
N GLY A 54 -89.00 76.19 -12.76
CA GLY A 54 -90.02 76.81 -13.61
C GLY A 54 -90.19 76.31 -15.04
N ALA A 55 -91.09 75.33 -15.21
CA ALA A 55 -92.07 75.18 -16.28
C ALA A 55 -91.78 75.54 -17.77
N LYS A 56 -92.08 74.52 -18.61
CA LYS A 56 -92.71 74.53 -19.95
C LYS A 56 -91.91 74.96 -21.18
N PHE A 57 -91.83 74.00 -22.11
CA PHE A 57 -91.98 73.99 -23.59
C PHE A 57 -90.92 73.02 -24.16
N ALA A 58 -91.27 71.75 -24.41
CA ALA A 58 -91.89 71.19 -25.62
C ALA A 58 -90.91 70.96 -26.80
N ALA A 59 -90.48 69.69 -26.94
CA ALA A 59 -89.92 68.99 -28.12
C ALA A 59 -88.63 69.55 -28.79
N PRO A 60 -87.74 68.72 -29.39
CA PRO A 60 -87.93 67.34 -29.81
C PRO A 60 -86.84 66.33 -29.35
N GLU A 61 -87.30 65.14 -28.97
CA GLU A 61 -86.60 63.96 -28.45
C GLU A 61 -85.75 63.17 -29.48
N LYS A 62 -85.23 63.82 -30.52
CA LYS A 62 -84.47 63.10 -31.58
C LYS A 62 -82.97 63.41 -31.62
N ALA A 63 -82.54 64.60 -31.19
CA ALA A 63 -81.12 64.97 -31.18
C ALA A 63 -80.37 64.52 -29.92
N ILE A 64 -81.08 64.28 -28.81
CA ILE A 64 -80.47 63.86 -27.54
C ILE A 64 -80.08 62.39 -27.58
N CYS A 65 -80.82 61.54 -28.30
CA CYS A 65 -80.55 60.10 -28.33
C CYS A 65 -79.34 59.74 -29.20
N GLU A 66 -79.11 60.45 -30.31
CA GLU A 66 -77.91 60.26 -31.15
C GLU A 66 -76.64 60.80 -30.47
N THR A 67 -76.72 61.97 -29.80
CA THR A 67 -75.55 62.54 -29.11
C THR A 67 -75.19 61.80 -27.82
N THR A 68 -76.15 61.19 -27.10
CA THR A 68 -75.84 60.29 -25.98
C THR A 68 -75.21 58.98 -26.46
N LEU A 69 -75.68 58.43 -27.59
CA LEU A 69 -75.10 57.21 -28.14
C LEU A 69 -73.67 57.44 -28.66
N GLU A 70 -73.41 58.58 -29.28
CA GLU A 70 -72.09 58.94 -29.80
C GLU A 70 -71.11 59.29 -28.67
N ASN A 71 -71.58 59.94 -27.60
CA ASN A 71 -70.78 60.19 -26.40
C ASN A 71 -70.47 58.91 -25.63
N ASP A 72 -71.42 57.97 -25.50
CA ASP A 72 -71.16 56.66 -24.87
C ASP A 72 -70.19 55.83 -25.71
N LEU A 73 -70.26 55.93 -27.04
CA LEU A 73 -69.29 55.29 -27.94
C LEU A 73 -67.89 55.91 -27.78
N LEU A 74 -67.79 57.24 -27.66
CA LEU A 74 -66.53 57.93 -27.43
C LEU A 74 -65.95 57.64 -26.04
N LEU A 75 -66.79 57.55 -25.00
CA LEU A 75 -66.37 57.17 -23.66
C LEU A 75 -65.84 55.75 -23.61
N ASN A 76 -66.53 54.80 -24.26
CA ASN A 76 -66.03 53.43 -24.38
C ASN A 76 -64.72 53.38 -25.15
N LYS A 77 -64.55 54.21 -26.19
CA LYS A 77 -63.31 54.28 -26.96
C LYS A 77 -62.16 54.91 -26.17
N ILE A 78 -62.45 55.92 -25.36
CA ILE A 78 -61.46 56.53 -24.45
C ILE A 78 -61.05 55.52 -23.38
N PHE A 79 -61.99 54.75 -22.82
CA PHE A 79 -61.71 53.71 -21.84
C PHE A 79 -60.84 52.59 -22.45
N GLU A 80 -61.19 52.11 -23.65
CA GLU A 80 -60.37 51.13 -24.39
C GLU A 80 -58.97 51.67 -24.70
N LEU A 81 -58.83 52.97 -25.01
CA LEU A 81 -57.54 53.57 -25.30
C LEU A 81 -56.70 53.76 -24.04
N GLN A 82 -57.32 54.12 -22.91
CA GLN A 82 -56.65 54.21 -21.62
C GLN A 82 -56.17 52.83 -21.15
N GLU A 83 -57.02 51.81 -21.26
CA GLU A 83 -56.65 50.43 -20.95
C GLU A 83 -55.52 49.93 -21.87
N LYS A 84 -55.56 50.25 -23.17
CA LYS A 84 -54.46 49.94 -24.09
C LYS A 84 -53.17 50.68 -23.74
N LEU A 85 -53.25 51.92 -23.26
CA LEU A 85 -52.06 52.72 -22.93
C LEU A 85 -51.42 52.24 -21.62
N GLU A 86 -52.22 51.90 -20.61
CA GLU A 86 -51.75 51.29 -19.36
C GLU A 86 -51.15 49.89 -19.60
N ASN A 87 -51.74 49.10 -20.49
CA ASN A 87 -51.17 47.83 -20.94
C ASN A 87 -49.85 48.01 -21.73
N LEU A 88 -49.69 49.11 -22.47
CA LEU A 88 -48.44 49.41 -23.17
C LEU A 88 -47.35 49.91 -22.22
N GLU A 89 -47.69 50.73 -21.23
CA GLU A 89 -46.74 51.21 -20.23
C GLU A 89 -46.25 50.09 -19.31
N THR A 90 -47.14 49.20 -18.89
CA THR A 90 -46.77 47.99 -18.13
C THR A 90 -45.87 47.08 -18.96
N ASN A 91 -46.22 46.80 -20.23
CA ASN A 91 -45.36 46.02 -21.14
C ASN A 91 -44.01 46.69 -21.40
N ASN A 92 -43.94 48.02 -21.52
CA ASN A 92 -42.69 48.74 -21.75
C ASN A 92 -41.80 48.75 -20.51
N ASN A 93 -42.39 48.91 -19.32
CA ASN A 93 -41.68 48.80 -18.05
C ASN A 93 -41.15 47.37 -17.85
N SER A 94 -41.95 46.34 -18.14
CA SER A 94 -41.51 44.93 -18.15
C SER A 94 -40.37 44.69 -19.14
N SER A 95 -40.47 45.22 -20.37
CA SER A 95 -39.42 45.13 -21.39
C SER A 95 -38.12 45.84 -20.97
N SER A 96 -38.22 46.95 -20.23
CA SER A 96 -37.07 47.68 -19.69
C SER A 96 -36.39 46.92 -18.55
N THR A 97 -37.17 46.23 -17.70
CA THR A 97 -36.62 45.37 -16.64
C THR A 97 -35.96 44.11 -17.21
N GLU A 98 -36.55 43.50 -18.24
CA GLU A 98 -35.95 42.38 -18.97
C GLU A 98 -34.65 42.79 -19.68
N SER A 99 -34.59 44.00 -20.23
CA SER A 99 -33.35 44.53 -20.84
C SER A 99 -32.22 44.69 -19.81
N ARG A 100 -32.55 45.06 -18.57
CA ARG A 100 -31.57 45.17 -17.47
C ARG A 100 -31.10 43.81 -16.96
N THR A 101 -32.00 42.83 -16.82
CA THR A 101 -31.61 41.47 -16.43
C THR A 101 -30.75 40.81 -17.50
N ILE A 102 -31.10 40.94 -18.78
CA ILE A 102 -30.28 40.45 -19.90
C ILE A 102 -28.90 41.11 -19.90
N ALA A 103 -28.79 42.41 -19.58
CA ALA A 103 -27.50 43.08 -19.49
C ALA A 103 -26.66 42.56 -18.31
N HIS A 104 -27.27 42.31 -17.15
CA HIS A 104 -26.61 41.72 -15.99
C HIS A 104 -26.13 40.28 -16.25
N ASP A 105 -26.97 39.43 -16.83
CA ASP A 105 -26.62 38.06 -17.19
C ASP A 105 -25.47 38.01 -18.21
N LYS A 106 -25.45 38.95 -19.17
CA LYS A 106 -24.32 39.09 -20.12
C LYS A 106 -23.00 39.46 -19.43
N ILE A 107 -23.03 40.25 -18.37
CA ILE A 107 -21.83 40.58 -17.59
C ILE A 107 -21.36 39.33 -16.84
N LEU A 108 -22.28 38.63 -16.17
CA LEU A 108 -21.99 37.42 -15.42
C LEU A 108 -21.43 36.31 -16.32
N VAL A 109 -21.99 36.12 -17.51
CA VAL A 109 -21.47 35.16 -18.50
C VAL A 109 -20.04 35.50 -18.91
N LYS A 110 -19.72 36.78 -19.12
CA LYS A 110 -18.35 37.20 -19.45
C LYS A 110 -17.37 36.97 -18.30
N GLU A 111 -17.80 37.18 -17.07
CA GLU A 111 -16.98 36.88 -15.88
C GLU A 111 -16.69 35.38 -15.79
N PHE A 112 -17.70 34.53 -15.99
CA PHE A 112 -17.53 33.08 -16.03
C PHE A 112 -16.66 32.61 -17.21
N GLU A 113 -16.77 33.25 -18.38
CA GLU A 113 -15.90 32.97 -19.53
C GLU A 113 -14.44 33.30 -19.20
N ALA A 114 -14.17 34.45 -18.58
CA ALA A 114 -12.83 34.85 -18.16
C ALA A 114 -12.27 33.94 -17.05
N GLU A 115 -13.10 33.52 -16.09
CA GLU A 115 -12.71 32.56 -15.06
C GLU A 115 -12.38 31.19 -15.66
N ASN A 116 -13.19 30.70 -16.60
CA ASN A 116 -12.93 29.44 -17.29
C ASN A 116 -11.65 29.49 -18.12
N GLU A 117 -11.36 30.60 -18.79
CA GLU A 117 -10.11 30.79 -19.53
C GLU A 117 -8.90 30.77 -18.59
N LEU A 118 -9.01 31.41 -17.43
CA LEU A 118 -7.97 31.40 -16.39
C LEU A 118 -7.74 29.98 -15.84
N LEU A 119 -8.81 29.26 -15.50
CA LEU A 119 -8.74 27.90 -14.99
C LEU A 119 -8.14 26.94 -16.02
N THR A 120 -8.50 27.11 -17.30
CA THR A 120 -7.94 26.32 -18.40
C THR A 120 -6.44 26.57 -18.55
N THR A 121 -6.01 27.83 -18.45
CA THR A 121 -4.59 28.20 -18.50
C THR A 121 -3.81 27.64 -17.32
N GLN A 122 -4.37 27.72 -16.11
CA GLN A 122 -3.76 27.12 -14.92
C GLN A 122 -3.63 25.59 -15.05
N LEU A 123 -4.68 24.93 -15.55
CA LEU A 123 -4.67 23.49 -15.79
C LEU A 123 -3.55 23.09 -16.76
N LEU A 124 -3.42 23.78 -17.89
CA LEU A 124 -2.36 23.52 -18.87
C LEU A 124 -0.95 23.71 -18.27
N ASN A 125 -0.73 24.79 -17.53
CA ASN A 125 0.55 25.03 -16.85
C ASN A 125 0.87 23.92 -15.83
N THR A 126 -0.11 23.51 -15.02
CA THR A 126 0.09 22.41 -14.07
C THR A 126 0.37 21.08 -14.77
N GLN A 127 -0.26 20.83 -15.92
CA GLN A 127 0.02 19.64 -16.72
C GLN A 127 1.45 19.66 -17.28
N GLU A 128 1.91 20.79 -17.81
CA GLU A 128 3.28 20.92 -18.33
C GLU A 128 4.33 20.70 -17.23
N ILE A 129 4.11 21.26 -16.04
CA ILE A 129 4.97 21.03 -14.87
C ILE A 129 4.98 19.54 -14.48
N LEU A 130 3.81 18.88 -14.47
CA LEU A 130 3.71 17.46 -14.15
C LEU A 130 4.46 16.60 -15.18
N GLU A 131 4.30 16.87 -16.47
CA GLU A 131 5.02 16.16 -17.54
C GLU A 131 6.54 16.34 -17.40
N ALA A 132 7.01 17.56 -17.14
CA ALA A 132 8.42 17.85 -16.91
C ALA A 132 8.98 17.12 -15.66
N THR A 133 8.22 17.07 -14.57
CA THR A 133 8.64 16.35 -13.35
C THR A 133 8.68 14.84 -13.55
N LEU A 134 7.73 14.27 -14.30
CA LEU A 134 7.72 12.85 -14.65
C LEU A 134 8.92 12.48 -15.52
N SER A 135 9.22 13.27 -16.56
CA SER A 135 10.39 13.07 -17.41
C SER A 135 11.70 13.13 -16.61
N ASN A 136 11.84 14.12 -15.72
CA ASN A 136 13.01 14.21 -14.83
C ASN A 136 13.13 13.00 -13.89
N LYS A 137 12.01 12.48 -13.37
CA LYS A 137 11.99 11.29 -12.52
C LYS A 137 12.43 10.05 -13.29
N GLU A 138 12.03 9.90 -14.55
CA GLU A 138 12.47 8.80 -15.42
C GLU A 138 13.97 8.88 -15.73
N LEU A 139 14.47 10.08 -16.06
CA LEU A 139 15.90 10.32 -16.27
C LEU A 139 16.73 9.96 -15.02
N LEU A 140 16.29 10.40 -13.84
CA LEU A 140 16.96 10.10 -12.57
C LEU A 140 16.94 8.60 -12.26
N LYS A 141 15.82 7.92 -12.50
CA LYS A 141 15.72 6.46 -12.36
C LYS A 141 16.70 5.74 -13.27
N GLU A 142 16.81 6.16 -14.52
CA GLU A 142 17.73 5.53 -15.47
C GLU A 142 19.19 5.79 -15.09
N LYS A 143 19.53 7.02 -14.68
CA LYS A 143 20.87 7.34 -14.17
C LYS A 143 21.22 6.50 -12.94
N HIS A 144 20.28 6.35 -12.01
CA HIS A 144 20.46 5.50 -10.83
C HIS A 144 20.67 4.04 -11.25
N ARG A 145 19.84 3.51 -12.14
CA ARG A 145 19.97 2.14 -12.68
C ARG A 145 21.35 1.90 -13.30
N LEU A 146 21.83 2.84 -14.14
CA LEU A 146 23.16 2.76 -14.75
C LEU A 146 24.28 2.78 -13.71
N GLN A 147 24.18 3.65 -12.71
CA GLN A 147 25.15 3.69 -11.60
C GLN A 147 25.14 2.40 -10.78
N THR A 148 23.96 1.86 -10.45
CA THR A 148 23.82 0.58 -9.75
C THR A 148 24.47 -0.55 -10.54
N VAL A 149 24.20 -0.65 -11.85
CA VAL A 149 24.81 -1.67 -12.72
C VAL A 149 26.33 -1.52 -12.78
N ARG A 150 26.85 -0.28 -12.84
CA ARG A 150 28.30 -0.03 -12.82
C ARG A 150 28.93 -0.46 -11.49
N LEU A 151 28.31 -0.11 -10.37
CA LEU A 151 28.77 -0.52 -9.04
C LEU A 151 28.72 -2.05 -8.88
N GLN A 152 27.64 -2.70 -9.32
CA GLN A 152 27.55 -4.16 -9.35
C GLN A 152 28.67 -4.82 -10.17
N LYS A 153 29.05 -4.23 -11.31
CA LYS A 153 30.19 -4.71 -12.11
C LYS A 153 31.53 -4.54 -11.38
N LEU A 154 31.70 -3.47 -10.61
CA LEU A 154 32.91 -3.22 -9.81
C LEU A 154 32.98 -4.16 -8.60
N THR A 155 31.88 -4.36 -7.89
CA THR A 155 31.81 -5.29 -6.75
C THR A 155 32.01 -6.74 -7.20
N ALA A 156 31.51 -7.12 -8.38
CA ALA A 156 31.78 -8.43 -8.97
C ALA A 156 33.28 -8.67 -9.26
N LYS A 157 34.04 -7.61 -9.58
CA LYS A 157 35.50 -7.70 -9.77
C LYS A 157 36.29 -7.68 -8.46
N LEU A 158 35.72 -7.13 -7.39
CA LEU A 158 36.30 -7.05 -6.06
C LEU A 158 35.61 -8.03 -5.10
N SER A 159 35.38 -9.27 -5.56
CA SER A 159 34.58 -10.26 -4.82
C SER A 159 35.15 -10.60 -3.44
N SER A 160 36.47 -10.44 -3.24
CA SER A 160 37.17 -10.66 -1.97
C SER A 160 37.08 -9.51 -0.97
N PHE A 161 36.56 -8.34 -1.35
CA PHE A 161 36.46 -7.21 -0.44
C PHE A 161 35.23 -7.34 0.47
N TRP A 162 35.43 -7.08 1.76
CA TRP A 162 34.38 -6.90 2.75
C TRP A 162 33.99 -5.42 2.78
N GLU A 163 32.72 -5.11 2.53
CA GLU A 163 32.22 -3.75 2.67
C GLU A 163 31.91 -3.47 4.15
N ALA A 164 32.96 -3.24 4.93
CA ALA A 164 32.88 -2.96 6.37
C ALA A 164 33.73 -1.74 6.74
N GLU A 165 33.30 -0.99 7.76
CA GLU A 165 34.08 0.13 8.29
C GLU A 165 35.32 -0.35 9.04
N SER A 166 35.15 -1.37 9.89
CA SER A 166 36.26 -1.98 10.62
C SER A 166 36.11 -3.50 10.68
N PHE A 167 37.24 -4.18 10.59
CA PHE A 167 37.35 -5.62 10.62
C PHE A 167 38.51 -6.03 11.55
N GLU A 168 38.21 -6.84 12.55
CA GLU A 168 39.18 -7.40 13.48
C GLU A 168 39.09 -8.93 13.47
N THR A 169 40.24 -9.59 13.46
CA THR A 169 40.34 -11.03 13.73
C THR A 169 41.22 -11.26 14.94
N LYS A 170 40.80 -12.17 15.81
CA LYS A 170 41.60 -12.63 16.95
C LYS A 170 41.74 -14.15 16.84
N ASP A 171 42.97 -14.61 16.80
CA ASP A 171 43.26 -16.03 16.98
C ASP A 171 43.16 -16.36 18.46
N THR A 172 42.19 -17.18 18.83
CA THR A 172 41.92 -17.62 20.19
C THR A 172 42.16 -19.11 20.35
N SER A 173 43.17 -19.65 19.65
CA SER A 173 43.63 -21.04 19.80
C SER A 173 43.95 -21.38 21.27
N GLY A 174 42.93 -21.83 22.02
CA GLY A 174 43.01 -22.11 23.45
C GLY A 174 43.28 -23.57 23.80
N THR A 175 43.22 -24.48 22.83
CA THR A 175 43.47 -25.92 23.02
C THR A 175 44.27 -26.48 21.85
N GLU A 176 45.17 -27.44 22.09
CA GLU A 176 46.06 -28.02 21.05
C GLU A 176 45.29 -28.66 19.88
N THR A 177 44.01 -29.01 20.07
CA THR A 177 43.21 -29.78 19.12
C THR A 177 42.28 -28.95 18.22
N ALA A 178 41.91 -27.73 18.64
CA ALA A 178 40.99 -26.88 17.88
C ALA A 178 41.55 -25.46 17.75
N LYS A 179 41.78 -25.05 16.49
CA LYS A 179 42.18 -23.67 16.18
C LYS A 179 40.93 -22.84 15.92
N THR A 180 40.76 -21.74 16.65
CA THR A 180 39.55 -20.91 16.61
C THR A 180 39.90 -19.47 16.26
N ILE A 181 39.12 -18.89 15.35
CA ILE A 181 39.22 -17.48 14.97
C ILE A 181 37.94 -16.80 15.41
N GLU A 182 38.09 -15.70 16.12
CA GLU A 182 37.01 -14.76 16.40
C GLU A 182 37.03 -13.64 15.36
N TRP A 183 35.87 -13.41 14.75
CA TRP A 183 35.65 -12.41 13.71
C TRP A 183 34.75 -11.32 14.27
N ARG A 184 35.20 -10.07 14.20
CA ARG A 184 34.40 -8.91 14.62
C ARG A 184 34.37 -7.88 13.50
N PHE A 185 33.17 -7.62 13.01
CA PHE A 185 32.89 -6.62 11.99
C PHE A 185 32.06 -5.49 12.58
N ARG A 186 32.34 -4.24 12.17
CA ARG A 186 31.47 -3.09 12.40
C ARG A 186 31.00 -2.49 11.07
N ASN A 187 29.72 -2.13 11.03
CA ASN A 187 29.05 -1.53 9.88
C ASN A 187 29.32 -2.31 8.58
N LEU A 188 29.05 -3.62 8.62
CA LEU A 188 29.23 -4.53 7.50
C LEU A 188 27.98 -4.56 6.62
N TYR A 189 28.19 -4.40 5.32
CA TYR A 189 27.22 -4.78 4.29
C TYR A 189 27.55 -6.18 3.76
N LEU A 190 26.58 -7.08 3.87
CA LEU A 190 26.67 -8.42 3.30
C LEU A 190 25.39 -8.72 2.52
N GLY A 191 25.52 -8.79 1.20
CA GLY A 191 24.37 -8.85 0.30
C GLY A 191 23.55 -7.56 0.39
N GLU A 192 22.25 -7.69 0.62
CA GLU A 192 21.32 -6.55 0.79
C GLU A 192 21.13 -6.15 2.26
N ARG A 193 21.88 -6.76 3.19
CA ARG A 193 21.71 -6.56 4.63
C ARG A 193 22.86 -5.76 5.24
N PHE A 194 22.50 -4.81 6.08
CA PHE A 194 23.43 -4.03 6.89
C PHE A 194 23.49 -4.59 8.32
N PHE A 195 24.72 -4.76 8.81
CA PHE A 195 25.03 -5.24 10.14
C PHE A 195 25.86 -4.18 10.87
N PRO A 196 25.27 -3.43 11.82
CA PRO A 196 26.03 -2.48 12.63
C PRO A 196 27.19 -3.14 13.37
N GLN A 197 26.97 -4.37 13.85
CA GLN A 197 27.99 -5.22 14.40
C GLN A 197 27.66 -6.68 14.06
N LEU A 198 28.67 -7.43 13.61
CA LEU A 198 28.57 -8.87 13.40
C LEU A 198 29.78 -9.54 14.05
N ASN A 199 29.51 -10.41 15.02
CA ASN A 199 30.50 -11.25 15.65
C ASN A 199 30.19 -12.72 15.34
N PHE A 200 31.21 -13.47 14.95
CA PHE A 200 31.10 -14.92 14.80
C PHE A 200 32.46 -15.57 15.03
N THR A 201 32.46 -16.87 15.29
CA THR A 201 33.68 -17.66 15.42
C THR A 201 33.72 -18.75 14.36
N THR A 202 34.91 -18.99 13.83
CA THR A 202 35.18 -20.15 12.98
C THR A 202 36.18 -21.06 13.69
N GLU A 203 35.84 -22.33 13.82
CA GLU A 203 36.66 -23.33 14.49
C GLU A 203 37.04 -24.42 13.49
N LEU A 204 38.33 -24.69 13.33
CA LEU A 204 38.83 -25.79 12.51
C LEU A 204 39.08 -27.00 13.40
N ILE A 205 38.25 -28.04 13.22
CA ILE A 205 38.42 -29.35 13.84
C ILE A 205 38.78 -30.33 12.74
N GLU A 206 40.03 -30.80 12.74
CA GLU A 206 40.59 -31.70 11.72
C GLU A 206 40.45 -31.14 10.28
N THR A 207 39.40 -31.54 9.56
CA THR A 207 39.10 -31.13 8.18
C THR A 207 37.72 -30.47 8.02
N HIS A 208 37.06 -30.14 9.13
CA HIS A 208 35.75 -29.51 9.17
C HIS A 208 35.87 -28.12 9.76
N VAL A 209 35.19 -27.15 9.14
CA VAL A 209 35.08 -25.78 9.66
C VAL A 209 33.69 -25.63 10.26
N ASN A 210 33.66 -25.31 11.54
CA ASN A 210 32.44 -24.99 12.27
C ASN A 210 32.29 -23.48 12.31
N LEU A 211 31.08 -23.00 12.04
CA LEU A 211 30.73 -21.60 12.17
C LEU A 211 29.79 -21.44 13.37
N ARG A 212 30.08 -20.50 14.28
CA ARG A 212 29.17 -20.13 15.37
C ARG A 212 28.87 -18.63 15.29
N ILE A 213 27.60 -18.29 15.17
CA ILE A 213 27.15 -16.89 15.14
C ILE A 213 26.87 -16.46 16.57
N GLU A 214 27.39 -15.32 16.99
CA GLU A 214 27.14 -14.77 18.32
C GLU A 214 25.91 -13.86 18.30
N ARG A 215 25.07 -14.00 19.32
CA ARG A 215 23.95 -13.10 19.56
C ARG A 215 24.49 -11.81 20.16
N SER A 216 24.04 -10.66 19.65
CA SER A 216 24.23 -9.38 20.34
C SER A 216 23.70 -9.51 21.77
N VAL A 217 24.46 -9.03 22.76
CA VAL A 217 24.11 -9.13 24.18
C VAL A 217 22.67 -8.66 24.40
N ARG A 218 21.84 -9.46 25.09
CA ARG A 218 20.44 -9.10 25.36
C ARG A 218 20.37 -7.77 26.10
N GLY A 219 19.63 -6.81 25.56
CA GLY A 219 19.51 -5.46 26.14
C GLY A 219 20.59 -4.47 25.67
N SER A 220 21.53 -4.88 24.81
CA SER A 220 22.37 -3.94 24.09
C SER A 220 21.56 -3.20 23.01
N ASN A 221 21.96 -1.98 22.68
CA ASN A 221 21.35 -1.19 21.60
C ASN A 221 21.66 -1.73 20.19
N HIS A 222 22.39 -2.85 20.09
CA HIS A 222 22.77 -3.42 18.81
C HIS A 222 21.73 -4.43 18.35
N PRO A 223 21.26 -4.34 17.08
CA PRO A 223 20.31 -5.32 16.56
C PRO A 223 20.93 -6.72 16.55
N CYS A 224 20.10 -7.74 16.78
CA CYS A 224 20.50 -9.14 16.64
C CYS A 224 20.91 -9.40 15.18
N PRO A 225 22.01 -10.14 14.91
CA PRO A 225 22.43 -10.40 13.53
C PRO A 225 21.41 -11.23 12.75
N LEU A 226 20.70 -12.13 13.43
CA LEU A 226 19.64 -12.94 12.81
C LEU A 226 18.28 -12.30 13.05
N LEU A 227 17.44 -12.26 12.01
CA LEU A 227 16.05 -11.83 12.13
C LEU A 227 15.25 -12.81 13.00
N ARG A 228 15.55 -14.10 12.85
CA ARG A 228 14.91 -15.17 13.61
C ARG A 228 15.96 -16.05 14.27
N TRP A 229 16.06 -15.93 15.59
CA TRP A 229 16.87 -16.87 16.37
C TRP A 229 16.14 -18.21 16.53
N PRO A 230 16.80 -19.35 16.25
CA PRO A 230 16.21 -20.68 16.42
C PRO A 230 15.74 -20.95 17.85
N GLU A 231 14.62 -21.64 17.97
CA GLU A 231 13.95 -21.87 19.26
C GLU A 231 14.73 -22.85 20.13
N SER A 232 15.39 -23.83 19.52
CA SER A 232 16.26 -24.78 20.21
C SER A 232 17.47 -24.12 20.88
N PHE A 233 17.83 -22.90 20.45
CA PHE A 233 18.92 -22.08 21.00
C PHE A 233 18.36 -20.76 21.56
N ALA A 234 17.08 -20.72 21.96
CA ALA A 234 16.43 -19.50 22.41
C ALA A 234 17.12 -18.89 23.64
N LEU A 235 17.67 -19.71 24.53
CA LEU A 235 18.40 -19.29 25.73
C LEU A 235 19.88 -18.98 25.45
N ASP A 236 20.47 -19.63 24.45
CA ASP A 236 21.89 -19.51 24.16
C ASP A 236 22.24 -18.22 23.41
N ASP A 237 23.41 -17.67 23.75
CA ASP A 237 23.98 -16.50 23.08
C ASP A 237 24.81 -16.86 21.85
N THR A 238 24.93 -18.15 21.52
CA THR A 238 25.63 -18.59 20.31
C THR A 238 24.79 -19.58 19.53
N LEU A 239 24.81 -19.46 18.20
CA LEU A 239 24.16 -20.38 17.29
C LEU A 239 25.22 -21.19 16.54
N PRO A 240 25.37 -22.49 16.83
CA PRO A 240 26.24 -23.36 16.05
C PRO A 240 25.61 -23.67 14.67
N CYS A 241 26.22 -23.13 13.62
CA CYS A 241 25.88 -23.42 12.23
C CYS A 241 26.76 -24.58 11.71
N MET A 242 26.71 -25.71 12.41
CA MET A 242 27.46 -26.93 12.09
C MET A 242 26.49 -28.04 11.66
N PRO A 243 26.45 -28.40 10.37
CA PRO A 243 25.75 -29.58 9.90
C PRO A 243 26.32 -30.84 10.56
N ILE A 244 25.45 -31.66 11.13
CA ILE A 244 25.78 -32.99 11.66
C ILE A 244 25.16 -34.08 10.79
N ALA A 245 25.76 -35.28 10.79
CA ALA A 245 25.18 -36.43 10.12
C ALA A 245 23.81 -36.77 10.73
N GLY A 246 22.77 -36.88 9.91
CA GLY A 246 21.41 -37.17 10.37
C GLY A 246 20.34 -36.47 9.55
N THR A 247 19.13 -36.39 10.11
CA THR A 247 18.02 -35.69 9.47
C THR A 247 18.11 -34.17 9.68
N SER A 248 17.42 -33.40 8.83
CA SER A 248 17.37 -31.93 8.95
C SER A 248 16.72 -31.44 10.24
N ASN A 249 16.02 -32.31 10.97
CA ASN A 249 15.21 -31.95 12.14
C ASN A 249 15.88 -32.36 13.47
N GLN A 250 17.15 -32.77 13.45
CA GLN A 250 17.88 -33.23 14.64
C GLN A 250 18.99 -32.27 15.05
N GLY A 251 19.09 -31.97 16.34
CA GLY A 251 20.20 -31.20 16.93
C GLY A 251 20.43 -29.85 16.23
N THR A 252 21.68 -29.56 15.89
CA THR A 252 22.08 -28.33 15.18
C THR A 252 21.46 -28.21 13.79
N ASN A 253 21.15 -29.33 13.11
CA ASN A 253 20.47 -29.29 11.82
C ASN A 253 19.06 -28.69 11.94
N ALA A 254 18.37 -28.94 13.05
CA ALA A 254 17.06 -28.35 13.30
C ALA A 254 17.13 -26.82 13.36
N ALA A 255 18.16 -26.29 14.03
CA ALA A 255 18.36 -24.85 14.14
C ALA A 255 18.74 -24.20 12.80
N ILE A 256 19.59 -24.85 12.01
CA ILE A 256 19.89 -24.41 10.63
C ILE A 256 18.62 -24.44 9.76
N SER A 257 17.75 -25.42 9.99
CA SER A 257 16.45 -25.57 9.33
C SER A 257 15.38 -24.58 9.81
N GLU A 258 15.68 -23.79 10.84
CA GLU A 258 14.79 -22.76 11.40
C GLU A 258 15.11 -21.36 10.95
N LEU A 259 16.30 -21.16 10.37
CA LEU A 259 16.72 -19.87 9.83
C LEU A 259 15.67 -19.33 8.85
N GLY A 260 15.41 -18.03 8.95
CA GLY A 260 14.58 -17.28 8.00
C GLY A 260 15.17 -17.32 6.58
N ALA A 261 14.42 -16.81 5.61
CA ALA A 261 14.90 -16.78 4.22
C ALA A 261 16.11 -15.86 4.09
N SER A 262 16.03 -14.66 4.68
CA SER A 262 17.11 -13.68 4.68
C SER A 262 18.31 -14.13 5.52
N ASP A 263 18.06 -14.84 6.62
CA ASP A 263 19.13 -15.41 7.47
C ASP A 263 19.86 -16.57 6.77
N TRP A 264 19.14 -17.35 5.97
CA TRP A 264 19.72 -18.43 5.17
C TRP A 264 20.61 -17.91 4.05
N VAL A 265 20.16 -16.89 3.31
CA VAL A 265 20.97 -16.22 2.28
C VAL A 265 22.22 -15.60 2.91
N PHE A 266 22.05 -14.89 4.03
CA PHE A 266 23.16 -14.35 4.82
C PHE A 266 24.20 -15.43 5.17
N LEU A 267 23.78 -16.58 5.67
CA LEU A 267 24.69 -17.68 6.03
C LEU A 267 25.47 -18.19 4.82
N LEU A 268 24.81 -18.37 3.67
CA LEU A 268 25.45 -18.81 2.43
C LEU A 268 26.47 -17.78 1.92
N ASP A 269 26.10 -16.50 1.94
CA ASP A 269 26.96 -15.39 1.50
C ASP A 269 28.15 -15.22 2.43
N LEU A 270 27.96 -15.39 3.74
CA LEU A 270 29.02 -15.33 4.74
C LEU A 270 30.08 -16.41 4.47
N VAL A 271 29.64 -17.67 4.31
CA VAL A 271 30.56 -18.78 4.00
C VAL A 271 31.26 -18.56 2.67
N LYS A 272 30.56 -18.06 1.64
CA LYS A 272 31.15 -17.74 0.34
C LYS A 272 32.22 -16.65 0.44
N LYS A 273 31.95 -15.57 1.18
CA LYS A 273 32.92 -14.49 1.41
C LYS A 273 34.14 -14.97 2.20
N LEU A 274 33.95 -15.85 3.19
CA LEU A 274 35.05 -16.50 3.89
C LEU A 274 35.90 -17.37 2.97
N MET A 275 35.28 -18.09 2.01
CA MET A 275 36.00 -18.86 0.99
C MET A 275 36.82 -17.96 0.06
N ASP A 276 36.26 -16.84 -0.37
CA ASP A 276 36.95 -15.87 -1.24
C ASP A 276 38.12 -15.20 -0.50
N PHE A 277 37.94 -14.88 0.78
CA PHE A 277 38.98 -14.35 1.65
C PHE A 277 40.11 -15.37 1.88
N ALA A 278 39.77 -16.65 2.11
CA ALA A 278 40.76 -17.72 2.29
C ALA A 278 41.53 -18.07 1.01
N GLN A 279 40.98 -17.77 -0.18
CA GLN A 279 41.69 -17.96 -1.46
C GLN A 279 42.76 -16.90 -1.70
N ASN A 280 42.52 -15.67 -1.24
CA ASN A 280 43.44 -14.54 -1.38
C ASN A 280 43.68 -13.91 0.00
N PRO A 281 44.33 -14.61 0.93
CA PRO A 281 44.54 -14.10 2.28
C PRO A 281 45.41 -12.84 2.22
N SER A 282 44.97 -11.79 2.91
CA SER A 282 45.80 -10.61 3.17
C SER A 282 47.05 -11.02 3.97
N GLU A 283 48.14 -10.25 3.86
CA GLU A 283 49.35 -10.46 4.67
C GLU A 283 49.05 -10.42 6.19
N SER A 284 48.01 -9.66 6.57
CA SER A 284 47.51 -9.53 7.95
C SER A 284 46.55 -10.66 8.40
N ALA A 285 46.28 -11.66 7.55
CA ALA A 285 45.34 -12.73 7.88
C ALA A 285 45.95 -13.74 8.87
N PRO A 286 45.16 -14.25 9.83
CA PRO A 286 45.56 -15.35 10.73
C PRO A 286 46.15 -16.56 9.99
N GLU A 287 47.19 -17.19 10.56
CA GLU A 287 47.89 -18.34 9.96
C GLU A 287 46.96 -19.51 9.65
N ILE A 288 45.96 -19.76 10.50
CA ILE A 288 44.91 -20.77 10.28
C ILE A 288 44.21 -20.63 8.91
N ILE A 289 44.03 -19.40 8.40
CA ILE A 289 43.36 -19.13 7.13
C ILE A 289 44.25 -19.51 5.94
N LYS A 290 45.58 -19.45 6.12
CA LYS A 290 46.57 -19.86 5.13
C LYS A 290 46.65 -21.38 4.98
N HIS A 291 46.11 -22.15 5.93
CA HIS A 291 46.05 -23.60 5.79
C HIS A 291 45.01 -24.01 4.74
N SER A 292 45.44 -24.82 3.76
CA SER A 292 44.58 -25.38 2.71
C SER A 292 43.37 -26.17 3.24
N PHE A 293 43.49 -26.75 4.44
CA PHE A 293 42.40 -27.45 5.13
C PHE A 293 41.23 -26.52 5.50
N PHE A 294 41.49 -25.25 5.83
CA PHE A 294 40.44 -24.29 6.17
C PHE A 294 39.55 -24.01 4.94
N LEU A 295 40.17 -23.72 3.79
CA LEU A 295 39.44 -23.53 2.53
C LEU A 295 38.68 -24.81 2.11
N SER A 296 39.27 -25.98 2.29
CA SER A 296 38.62 -27.27 2.01
C SER A 296 37.40 -27.49 2.91
N GLY A 297 37.52 -27.21 4.21
CA GLY A 297 36.43 -27.32 5.18
C GLY A 297 35.30 -26.34 4.88
N LEU A 298 35.61 -25.09 4.52
CA LEU A 298 34.60 -24.11 4.08
C LEU A 298 33.88 -24.56 2.80
N LYS A 299 34.59 -25.13 1.81
CA LYS A 299 33.98 -25.68 0.60
C LYS A 299 33.01 -26.83 0.93
N LYS A 300 33.39 -27.73 1.84
CA LYS A 300 32.51 -28.81 2.32
C LYS A 300 31.26 -28.25 3.00
N LEU A 301 31.43 -27.27 3.89
CA LEU A 301 30.33 -26.60 4.58
C LEU A 301 29.39 -25.93 3.57
N TYR A 302 29.92 -25.14 2.65
CA TYR A 302 29.14 -24.47 1.61
C TYR A 302 28.36 -25.46 0.75
N ASN A 303 29.01 -26.54 0.29
CA ASN A 303 28.34 -27.56 -0.51
C ASN A 303 27.22 -28.25 0.27
N THR A 304 27.43 -28.53 1.56
CA THR A 304 26.42 -29.12 2.44
C THR A 304 25.22 -28.20 2.63
N LEU A 305 25.47 -26.91 2.85
CA LEU A 305 24.41 -25.90 2.95
C LEU A 305 23.69 -25.71 1.61
N LYS A 306 24.40 -25.73 0.48
CA LYS A 306 23.77 -25.62 -0.85
C LYS A 306 22.91 -26.84 -1.18
N SER A 307 23.31 -28.03 -0.76
CA SER A 307 22.53 -29.26 -0.90
C SER A 307 21.53 -29.49 0.24
N TRP A 308 21.23 -28.47 1.05
CA TRP A 308 20.31 -28.62 2.16
C TRP A 308 18.91 -29.03 1.66
N PRO A 309 18.17 -29.87 2.40
CA PRO A 309 16.83 -30.26 2.00
C PRO A 309 15.94 -29.06 1.71
N LEU A 310 15.06 -29.20 0.72
CA LEU A 310 14.08 -28.19 0.36
C LEU A 310 13.19 -27.88 1.56
N GLN A 311 13.22 -26.62 2.01
CA GLN A 311 12.49 -26.16 3.17
C GLN A 311 11.78 -24.84 2.88
N LEU A 312 10.58 -24.71 3.43
CA LEU A 312 9.88 -23.43 3.52
C LEU A 312 10.55 -22.58 4.58
N ARG A 313 11.05 -21.42 4.18
CA ARG A 313 11.65 -20.41 5.05
C ARG A 313 10.87 -19.10 4.94
N TYR A 314 10.84 -18.36 6.04
CA TYR A 314 10.17 -17.07 6.13
C TYR A 314 10.85 -16.26 7.23
N ASP A 315 10.88 -14.95 7.09
CA ASP A 315 11.54 -14.06 8.05
C ASP A 315 10.60 -13.70 9.20
N HIS A 316 9.33 -13.44 8.89
CA HIS A 316 8.31 -13.14 9.88
C HIS A 316 7.01 -13.88 9.59
N VAL A 317 6.28 -14.19 10.66
CA VAL A 317 4.90 -14.68 10.60
C VAL A 317 4.06 -13.89 11.58
N SER A 318 2.98 -13.29 11.07
CA SER A 318 1.93 -12.72 11.89
C SER A 318 0.66 -13.54 11.73
N ILE A 319 0.00 -13.83 12.85
CA ILE A 319 -1.22 -14.63 12.90
C ILE A 319 -2.30 -13.74 13.52
N LYS A 320 -3.42 -13.60 12.83
CA LYS A 320 -4.58 -12.82 13.29
C LYS A 320 -5.82 -13.69 13.24
N GLU A 321 -6.59 -13.69 14.32
CA GLU A 321 -7.90 -14.32 14.34
C GLU A 321 -8.86 -13.56 13.41
N ILE A 322 -9.68 -14.31 12.69
CA ILE A 322 -10.78 -13.81 11.89
C ILE A 322 -12.04 -14.16 12.66
N ASP A 323 -12.60 -13.16 13.34
CA ASP A 323 -13.90 -13.27 13.97
C ASP A 323 -14.97 -13.19 12.87
N GLY A 324 -15.45 -14.35 12.45
CA GLY A 324 -16.50 -14.49 11.45
C GLY A 324 -17.85 -14.84 12.05
N ARG A 325 -18.86 -14.89 11.17
CA ARG A 325 -20.27 -15.25 11.43
C ARG A 325 -20.36 -16.53 12.30
N ALA A 326 -21.52 -16.75 12.93
CA ALA A 326 -21.74 -17.76 13.99
C ALA A 326 -21.22 -19.20 13.76
N ASN A 327 -20.89 -19.61 12.53
CA ASN A 327 -20.37 -20.93 12.16
C ASN A 327 -19.03 -20.92 11.41
N TYR A 328 -18.38 -19.76 11.27
CA TYR A 328 -17.09 -19.62 10.56
C TYR A 328 -16.07 -18.99 11.50
N THR A 329 -14.97 -19.72 11.74
CA THR A 329 -13.81 -19.19 12.45
C THR A 329 -12.55 -19.45 11.64
N GLY A 330 -11.57 -18.56 11.72
CA GLY A 330 -10.33 -18.71 10.96
C GLY A 330 -9.14 -17.97 11.54
N LEU A 331 -7.96 -18.38 11.11
CA LEU A 331 -6.68 -17.73 11.37
C LEU A 331 -6.07 -17.27 10.06
N ASN A 332 -5.82 -15.96 9.95
CA ASN A 332 -5.08 -15.36 8.87
C ASN A 332 -3.57 -15.43 9.17
N PHE A 333 -2.83 -16.12 8.32
CA PHE A 333 -1.37 -16.19 8.35
C PHE A 333 -0.81 -15.24 7.31
N ASN A 334 -0.01 -14.29 7.77
CA ASN A 334 0.78 -13.41 6.90
C ASN A 334 2.26 -13.73 7.11
N LEU A 335 2.87 -14.29 6.07
CA LEU A 335 4.30 -14.61 5.99
C LEU A 335 5.00 -13.49 5.21
N THR A 336 6.15 -13.02 5.70
CA THR A 336 7.02 -12.10 4.95
C THR A 336 8.40 -12.69 4.73
N GLY A 337 9.04 -12.29 3.63
CA GLY A 337 10.33 -12.85 3.19
C GLY A 337 10.23 -14.36 2.96
N LEU A 338 9.21 -14.82 2.23
CA LEU A 338 8.97 -16.24 2.00
C LEU A 338 9.98 -16.78 0.97
N SER A 339 10.59 -17.93 1.24
CA SER A 339 11.33 -18.67 0.22
C SER A 339 11.05 -20.16 0.26
N PHE A 340 11.05 -20.76 -0.92
CA PHE A 340 10.92 -22.20 -1.11
C PHE A 340 11.78 -22.63 -2.30
N GLY A 341 12.92 -23.26 -1.97
CA GLY A 341 13.95 -23.57 -2.96
C GLY A 341 14.59 -22.29 -3.49
N GLU A 342 14.61 -22.13 -4.81
CA GLU A 342 15.15 -20.94 -5.47
C GLU A 342 14.12 -19.80 -5.61
N LYS A 343 12.84 -20.07 -5.33
CA LYS A 343 11.78 -19.06 -5.42
C LYS A 343 11.73 -18.23 -4.15
N HIS A 344 11.56 -16.92 -4.33
CA HIS A 344 11.41 -15.96 -3.26
C HIS A 344 10.19 -15.07 -3.50
N TRP A 345 9.43 -14.80 -2.44
CA TRP A 345 8.26 -13.93 -2.47
C TRP A 345 8.30 -12.95 -1.30
N PRO A 346 7.98 -11.66 -1.52
CA PRO A 346 8.01 -10.67 -0.46
C PRO A 346 7.02 -10.99 0.66
N SER A 347 5.85 -11.53 0.32
CA SER A 347 4.86 -11.97 1.27
C SER A 347 3.89 -13.01 0.69
N LEU A 348 3.24 -13.76 1.59
CA LEU A 348 2.12 -14.64 1.29
C LEU A 348 1.11 -14.55 2.43
N ASN A 349 -0.17 -14.34 2.08
CA ASN A 349 -1.28 -14.45 3.01
C ASN A 349 -2.12 -15.68 2.66
N TYR A 350 -2.46 -16.48 3.67
CA TYR A 350 -3.39 -17.59 3.55
C TYR A 350 -4.18 -17.75 4.85
N ILE A 351 -5.31 -18.43 4.79
CA ILE A 351 -6.23 -18.59 5.93
C ILE A 351 -6.40 -20.07 6.22
N LEU A 352 -6.25 -20.46 7.48
CA LEU A 352 -6.75 -21.73 8.00
C LEU A 352 -8.12 -21.43 8.62
N SER A 353 -9.18 -22.01 8.10
CA SER A 353 -10.54 -21.83 8.63
C SER A 353 -11.20 -23.17 8.94
N THR A 354 -12.26 -23.12 9.71
CA THR A 354 -13.19 -24.25 9.90
C THR A 354 -14.62 -23.74 9.85
N VAL A 355 -15.49 -24.54 9.25
CA VAL A 355 -16.93 -24.27 9.18
C VAL A 355 -17.66 -25.37 9.92
N ASP A 356 -18.04 -25.08 11.15
CA ASP A 356 -18.66 -26.04 12.06
C ASP A 356 -20.07 -25.53 12.40
N ASP A 357 -21.07 -26.38 12.19
CA ASP A 357 -22.43 -26.08 12.65
C ASP A 357 -22.48 -26.08 14.19
N LEU A 358 -23.49 -25.44 14.80
CA LEU A 358 -23.65 -25.36 16.26
C LEU A 358 -23.65 -26.70 17.00
N SER A 359 -23.85 -27.80 16.27
CA SER A 359 -23.85 -29.18 16.80
C SER A 359 -22.55 -29.94 16.55
N MET A 360 -21.61 -29.39 15.77
CA MET A 360 -20.36 -30.04 15.40
C MET A 360 -19.20 -29.59 16.31
N THR A 361 -18.26 -30.49 16.52
CA THR A 361 -17.00 -30.18 17.20
C THR A 361 -16.15 -29.27 16.33
N PHE A 362 -15.40 -28.35 16.96
CA PHE A 362 -14.45 -27.50 16.27
C PHE A 362 -13.51 -28.30 15.36
N GLY A 363 -13.27 -27.80 14.15
CA GLY A 363 -12.29 -28.36 13.21
C GLY A 363 -12.79 -29.59 12.44
N THR A 364 -14.11 -29.78 12.33
CA THR A 364 -14.68 -30.93 11.62
C THR A 364 -14.57 -30.74 10.10
N ASN A 365 -14.77 -29.51 9.62
CA ASN A 365 -14.66 -29.17 8.20
C ASN A 365 -13.60 -28.07 7.95
N PRO A 366 -12.31 -28.40 8.11
CA PRO A 366 -11.25 -27.45 7.89
C PRO A 366 -11.09 -27.06 6.42
N ARG A 367 -10.64 -25.83 6.20
CA ARG A 367 -10.32 -25.31 4.87
C ARG A 367 -9.01 -24.55 4.91
N LEU A 368 -8.26 -24.66 3.82
CA LEU A 368 -7.09 -23.84 3.57
C LEU A 368 -7.39 -22.92 2.39
N GLU A 369 -7.43 -21.63 2.66
CA GLU A 369 -7.88 -20.62 1.71
C GLU A 369 -6.72 -19.68 1.30
N PHE A 370 -6.64 -19.38 0.01
CA PHE A 370 -5.59 -18.59 -0.61
C PHE A 370 -6.22 -17.43 -1.40
N PRO A 371 -6.34 -16.23 -0.78
CA PRO A 371 -6.93 -15.06 -1.41
C PRO A 371 -6.17 -14.64 -2.68
N ALA A 372 -6.90 -14.14 -3.68
CA ALA A 372 -6.33 -13.68 -4.94
C ALA A 372 -5.27 -12.58 -4.78
N THR A 373 -5.45 -11.69 -3.79
CA THR A 373 -4.61 -10.51 -3.56
C THR A 373 -3.17 -10.85 -3.20
N SER A 374 -2.93 -11.98 -2.52
CA SER A 374 -1.60 -12.43 -2.10
C SER A 374 -1.09 -13.64 -2.90
N SER A 375 -1.99 -14.50 -3.36
CA SER A 375 -1.61 -15.88 -3.75
C SER A 375 -1.39 -16.07 -5.25
N LYS A 376 -1.95 -15.20 -6.10
CA LYS A 376 -1.83 -15.30 -7.58
C LYS A 376 -0.39 -15.28 -8.08
N ASN A 377 0.50 -14.55 -7.40
CA ASN A 377 1.92 -14.47 -7.76
C ASN A 377 2.77 -15.59 -7.12
N VAL A 378 2.18 -16.39 -6.23
CA VAL A 378 2.87 -17.42 -5.46
C VAL A 378 2.56 -18.81 -6.01
N LEU A 379 1.28 -19.09 -6.28
CA LEU A 379 0.80 -20.35 -6.83
C LEU A 379 0.59 -20.21 -8.35
N SER A 380 1.31 -20.99 -9.17
CA SER A 380 1.18 -20.92 -10.64
C SER A 380 -0.17 -21.41 -11.14
N SER A 381 -0.76 -22.37 -10.42
CA SER A 381 -2.05 -23.01 -10.70
C SER A 381 -3.20 -22.35 -9.96
N TRP A 382 -3.03 -21.11 -9.49
CA TRP A 382 -4.09 -20.42 -8.75
C TRP A 382 -5.32 -20.22 -9.65
N TYR A 383 -6.50 -20.57 -9.14
CA TYR A 383 -7.78 -20.28 -9.77
C TYR A 383 -8.86 -19.99 -8.71
N ALA A 384 -9.89 -19.25 -9.08
CA ALA A 384 -10.99 -18.91 -8.17
C ALA A 384 -11.97 -20.09 -8.05
N GLU A 385 -11.86 -20.88 -6.99
CA GLU A 385 -12.85 -21.91 -6.63
C GLU A 385 -14.11 -21.27 -6.03
N GLN A 386 -13.93 -20.16 -5.30
CA GLN A 386 -15.03 -19.36 -4.75
C GLN A 386 -14.87 -17.88 -5.09
N LYS A 387 -16.02 -17.23 -5.32
CA LYS A 387 -16.14 -15.80 -5.54
C LYS A 387 -17.35 -15.29 -4.75
N ASP A 388 -17.09 -14.53 -3.70
CA ASP A 388 -18.12 -13.89 -2.88
C ASP A 388 -17.73 -12.43 -2.56
N GLU A 389 -18.46 -11.80 -1.65
CA GLU A 389 -18.22 -10.43 -1.18
C GLU A 389 -16.83 -10.23 -0.56
N ASN A 390 -16.20 -11.30 -0.06
CA ASN A 390 -14.84 -11.26 0.49
C ASN A 390 -13.76 -11.42 -0.58
N GLY A 391 -14.16 -11.55 -1.85
CA GLY A 391 -13.28 -11.64 -3.01
C GLY A 391 -13.08 -13.07 -3.52
N GLU A 392 -12.21 -13.19 -4.53
CA GLU A 392 -11.88 -14.47 -5.14
C GLU A 392 -10.83 -15.21 -4.29
N ARG A 393 -11.06 -16.50 -4.04
CA ARG A 393 -10.12 -17.36 -3.31
C ARG A 393 -10.03 -18.75 -3.93
N PHE A 394 -8.83 -19.32 -3.86
CA PHE A 394 -8.62 -20.75 -4.01
C PHE A 394 -8.83 -21.43 -2.65
N GLU A 395 -9.57 -22.53 -2.59
CA GLU A 395 -9.94 -23.20 -1.34
C GLU A 395 -9.65 -24.70 -1.43
N LEU A 396 -8.83 -25.22 -0.53
CA LEU A 396 -8.61 -26.66 -0.36
C LEU A 396 -9.38 -27.14 0.87
N ARG A 397 -10.36 -28.02 0.65
CA ARG A 397 -11.23 -28.56 1.71
C ARG A 397 -10.69 -29.85 2.30
N PHE A 398 -10.89 -29.98 3.60
CA PHE A 398 -10.64 -31.19 4.36
C PHE A 398 -11.91 -31.59 5.12
N ALA A 399 -12.01 -32.86 5.49
CA ALA A 399 -13.02 -33.33 6.42
C ALA A 399 -12.43 -34.44 7.30
N GLN A 400 -12.89 -34.52 8.54
CA GLN A 400 -12.46 -35.60 9.43
C GLN A 400 -13.28 -36.87 9.20
N PRO A 401 -12.65 -38.07 9.28
CA PRO A 401 -11.21 -38.34 9.39
C PRO A 401 -10.56 -38.53 8.00
N ASN A 402 -9.37 -37.94 7.78
CA ASN A 402 -8.50 -38.22 6.61
C ASN A 402 -9.10 -37.95 5.22
N ILE A 403 -10.10 -37.08 5.09
CA ILE A 403 -10.66 -36.70 3.80
C ILE A 403 -10.05 -35.36 3.36
N MET A 404 -9.67 -35.27 2.08
CA MET A 404 -9.18 -34.07 1.41
C MET A 404 -9.81 -34.01 0.02
N ASP A 405 -10.14 -32.81 -0.46
CA ASP A 405 -10.61 -32.62 -1.83
C ASP A 405 -9.51 -32.93 -2.85
N MET A 406 -9.46 -34.19 -3.29
CA MET A 406 -8.47 -34.68 -4.24
C MET A 406 -8.66 -34.10 -5.64
N ARG A 407 -9.86 -33.62 -5.99
CA ARG A 407 -10.08 -33.01 -7.30
C ARG A 407 -9.35 -31.68 -7.37
N VAL A 408 -9.55 -30.84 -6.36
CA VAL A 408 -8.84 -29.56 -6.21
C VAL A 408 -7.34 -29.81 -6.10
N TRP A 409 -6.91 -30.75 -5.26
CA TRP A 409 -5.50 -31.09 -5.11
C TRP A 409 -4.82 -31.52 -6.41
N ASN A 410 -5.47 -32.39 -7.19
CA ASN A 410 -4.91 -32.92 -8.44
C ASN A 410 -4.93 -31.91 -9.59
N SER A 411 -5.68 -30.80 -9.48
CA SER A 411 -5.60 -29.70 -10.45
C SER A 411 -4.38 -28.80 -10.26
N LEU A 412 -3.71 -28.88 -9.11
CA LEU A 412 -2.50 -28.12 -8.84
C LEU A 412 -1.28 -28.76 -9.52
N GLU A 413 -0.39 -27.92 -10.05
CA GLU A 413 0.92 -28.34 -10.50
C GLU A 413 1.79 -28.82 -9.32
N SER A 414 2.76 -29.71 -9.60
CA SER A 414 3.63 -30.28 -8.56
C SER A 414 4.37 -29.24 -7.70
N PRO A 415 4.88 -28.10 -8.23
CA PRO A 415 5.50 -27.07 -7.40
C PRO A 415 4.54 -26.46 -6.37
N ASP A 416 3.28 -26.24 -6.74
CA ASP A 416 2.26 -25.69 -5.84
C ASP A 416 1.83 -26.71 -4.79
N GLN A 417 1.67 -27.97 -5.19
CA GLN A 417 1.44 -29.08 -4.25
C GLN A 417 2.56 -29.16 -3.21
N LEU A 418 3.83 -29.04 -3.62
CA LEU A 418 4.97 -29.05 -2.70
C LEU A 418 4.96 -27.83 -1.77
N LEU A 419 4.65 -26.64 -2.27
CA LEU A 419 4.57 -25.43 -1.46
C LEU A 419 3.45 -25.52 -0.41
N ILE A 420 2.24 -25.93 -0.81
CA ILE A 420 1.11 -26.12 0.11
C ILE A 420 1.43 -27.20 1.14
N THR A 421 2.07 -28.31 0.71
CA THR A 421 2.55 -29.35 1.62
C THR A 421 3.52 -28.78 2.66
N ALA A 422 4.45 -27.93 2.24
CA ALA A 422 5.43 -27.32 3.12
C ALA A 422 4.78 -26.31 4.10
N LEU A 423 3.76 -25.56 3.65
CA LEU A 423 2.95 -24.68 4.49
C LEU A 423 2.23 -25.47 5.58
N ILE A 424 1.45 -26.48 5.20
CA ILE A 424 0.73 -27.35 6.14
C ILE A 424 1.70 -28.01 7.12
N SER A 425 2.86 -28.49 6.63
CA SER A 425 3.85 -29.15 7.48
C SER A 425 4.50 -28.22 8.51
N ARG A 426 4.61 -26.91 8.21
CA ARG A 426 5.19 -25.90 9.11
C ARG A 426 4.17 -25.22 10.01
N MET A 427 2.89 -25.31 9.68
CA MET A 427 1.81 -24.60 10.36
C MET A 427 1.69 -24.89 11.87
N PRO A 428 1.74 -26.15 12.36
CA PRO A 428 1.69 -26.42 13.80
C PRO A 428 2.78 -25.68 14.57
N ARG A 429 3.96 -25.60 13.98
CA ARG A 429 5.10 -24.89 14.57
C ARG A 429 4.91 -23.38 14.57
N MET A 430 4.38 -22.79 13.48
CA MET A 430 4.06 -21.36 13.43
C MET A 430 3.10 -20.97 14.55
N LEU A 431 2.08 -21.81 14.80
CA LEU A 431 1.11 -21.61 15.88
C LEU A 431 1.75 -21.76 17.27
N SER A 432 2.54 -22.80 17.52
CA SER A 432 3.25 -22.96 18.81
C SER A 432 4.14 -21.76 19.15
N GLN A 433 4.82 -21.19 18.15
CA GLN A 433 5.66 -20.00 18.34
C GLN A 433 4.86 -18.73 18.59
N HIS A 434 3.63 -18.65 18.06
CA HIS A 434 2.72 -17.56 18.37
C HIS A 434 2.15 -17.68 19.79
N LYS A 435 1.82 -18.90 20.23
CA LYS A 435 1.35 -19.19 21.59
C LYS A 435 2.29 -18.64 22.65
N ASN A 436 3.59 -18.91 22.51
CA ASN A 436 4.62 -18.50 23.47
C ASN A 436 4.76 -16.96 23.61
N LYS A 437 4.15 -16.16 22.73
CA LYS A 437 4.14 -14.69 22.81
C LYS A 437 2.91 -14.12 23.51
N LYS A 438 1.80 -14.85 23.64
CA LYS A 438 0.56 -14.42 24.31
C LYS A 438 0.42 -15.14 25.66
N THR A 439 0.58 -14.41 26.77
CA THR A 439 0.59 -14.92 28.16
C THR A 439 -0.80 -15.05 28.79
N SER A 440 -1.83 -15.46 28.06
CA SER A 440 -3.20 -15.59 28.62
C SER A 440 -3.64 -17.06 28.73
N ASP A 441 -4.26 -17.38 29.87
CA ASP A 441 -4.47 -18.74 30.42
C ASP A 441 -5.64 -19.54 29.81
N GLU A 442 -6.40 -18.97 28.89
CA GLU A 442 -7.42 -19.71 28.12
C GLU A 442 -7.03 -19.64 26.65
N ASN A 443 -6.40 -20.69 26.12
CA ASN A 443 -5.67 -20.59 24.86
C ASN A 443 -6.39 -21.33 23.72
N PRO A 444 -7.34 -20.67 22.99
CA PRO A 444 -8.01 -21.25 21.83
C PRO A 444 -7.04 -21.71 20.73
N LEU A 445 -5.77 -21.30 20.80
CA LEU A 445 -4.72 -21.72 19.89
C LEU A 445 -4.35 -23.21 19.98
N ILE A 446 -4.66 -23.90 21.09
CA ILE A 446 -4.39 -25.34 21.21
C ILE A 446 -5.23 -26.12 20.19
N ASP A 447 -6.50 -25.79 20.05
CA ASP A 447 -7.40 -26.45 19.10
C ASP A 447 -6.94 -26.20 17.66
N TRP A 448 -6.43 -25.01 17.36
CA TRP A 448 -5.81 -24.70 16.07
C TRP A 448 -4.53 -25.49 15.81
N ILE A 449 -3.69 -25.74 16.82
CA ILE A 449 -2.50 -26.60 16.68
C ILE A 449 -2.91 -28.04 16.38
N VAL A 450 -3.91 -28.57 17.10
CA VAL A 450 -4.47 -29.91 16.86
C VAL A 450 -5.08 -30.01 15.46
N LEU A 451 -5.80 -28.97 15.02
CA LEU A 451 -6.35 -28.89 13.67
C LEU A 451 -5.24 -28.92 12.61
N ALA A 452 -4.20 -28.09 12.76
CA ALA A 452 -3.06 -28.07 11.83
C ALA A 452 -2.34 -29.43 11.76
N GLU A 453 -2.19 -30.13 12.89
CA GLU A 453 -1.67 -31.50 12.94
C GLU A 453 -2.57 -32.52 12.23
N SER A 454 -3.89 -32.36 12.36
CA SER A 454 -4.88 -33.16 11.63
C SER A 454 -4.76 -32.93 10.12
N LEU A 455 -4.66 -31.69 9.64
CA LEU A 455 -4.43 -31.39 8.21
C LEU A 455 -3.16 -32.04 7.69
N ARG A 456 -2.06 -31.96 8.45
CA ARG A 456 -0.78 -32.60 8.10
C ARG A 456 -0.94 -34.11 7.94
N THR A 457 -1.68 -34.74 8.85
CA THR A 457 -1.98 -36.17 8.82
C THR A 457 -2.87 -36.54 7.64
N ASN A 458 -3.95 -35.78 7.40
CA ASN A 458 -4.85 -35.97 6.28
C ASN A 458 -4.11 -35.84 4.94
N LEU A 459 -3.23 -34.85 4.80
CA LEU A 459 -2.42 -34.66 3.59
C LEU A 459 -1.49 -35.85 3.37
N ALA A 460 -0.76 -36.30 4.39
CA ALA A 460 0.10 -37.47 4.30
C ALA A 460 -0.69 -38.75 3.95
N TYR A 461 -1.88 -38.91 4.54
CA TYR A 461 -2.78 -40.02 4.25
C TYR A 461 -3.34 -39.97 2.82
N ASN A 462 -3.47 -38.83 2.18
CA ASN A 462 -4.02 -38.77 0.82
C ASN A 462 -2.95 -38.78 -0.28
N THR A 463 -1.74 -38.33 0.02
CA THR A 463 -0.67 -38.13 -0.98
C THR A 463 0.39 -39.24 -1.01
N ILE A 464 0.58 -40.01 0.08
CA ILE A 464 1.57 -41.09 0.09
C ILE A 464 1.04 -42.30 -0.70
N PRO A 465 1.76 -42.83 -1.71
CA PRO A 465 1.33 -43.97 -2.52
C PRO A 465 0.95 -45.19 -1.65
N ARG A 466 -0.21 -45.81 -1.95
CA ARG A 466 -0.78 -46.95 -1.18
C ARG A 466 0.18 -48.12 -0.99
N MET A 467 1.14 -48.35 -1.91
CA MET A 467 2.13 -49.45 -1.81
C MET A 467 3.06 -49.37 -0.59
N ARG A 468 3.19 -48.21 0.08
CA ARG A 468 3.96 -48.09 1.34
C ARG A 468 3.14 -48.35 2.61
N ARG A 469 1.80 -48.46 2.53
CA ARG A 469 0.94 -48.61 3.73
C ARG A 469 0.91 -50.03 4.27
N ASN A 470 0.98 -51.04 3.39
CA ASN A 470 0.85 -52.45 3.78
C ASN A 470 2.15 -53.08 4.34
N LYS A 471 3.26 -52.33 4.43
CA LYS A 471 4.53 -52.83 5.01
C LYS A 471 4.74 -52.51 6.49
N LYS A 472 3.80 -51.80 7.14
CA LYS A 472 3.86 -51.49 8.59
C LYS A 472 2.88 -52.29 9.46
N THR A 473 2.11 -53.19 8.85
CA THR A 473 1.14 -54.06 9.55
C THR A 473 1.36 -55.54 9.22
N ALA A 474 2.57 -55.93 8.82
CA ALA A 474 2.97 -57.31 8.63
C ALA A 474 4.19 -57.62 9.51
#